data_AF-A0A1J3HDD6-F1
#
_entry.id   AF-A0A1J3HDD6-F1
#
_cell.length_a   1.000
_cell.length_b   1.000
_cell.length_c   1.000
_cell.angle_alpha   90.00
_cell.angle_beta   90.00
_cell.angle_gamma   90.00
#
_symmetry.space_group_name_H-M   'P 1'
#
loop_
_entity.id
_entity.type
_entity.pdbx_description
1 polymer ?
#
loop_
_entity_poly.entity_id
_entity_poly.type
_entity_poly.pdbx_seq_one_letter_code
_entity_poly.pdbx_strand_id
1 'polypeptide(L)'
;MNREMTSSFLLVTFAIICELIIAVGPSELLSIGAIDVDGHVTVRPSDLTSVSSDFGMLKSPEEPLAVLHPSSAEDVARLIRTAYSSATAFPVSARGHGHSINGQSSVGRNGVVVAMSHRKTGTPEPLVRPEEMYVDVWGGELWVDVLKKTLEHGLAPKSWTDYLYLSVGGTLSNAGISGQAFHHGPQISNVLEVDVVTGKGEVKRCSKKENTRLFHGVLGGLGQFGIITRARISLEPAPQRVRWIRVLYSDFKVFTEDQEYLISMHGELKFDYVEGFVIVDEGLVNNWRSSFFSPRNPVKISSVSSNGSVLYCLEITKNYHDSDSETVDQEVEILMKKLNFIPTSVFTTDLHYVDFLDRVHKAELKLRSKNLWEVPHPWLNLFVPKSRISDFDKGVFKGILGNKTSGPILIYPMNKDKWDERSSAVTPDEEVFYLVALLRSALTDGEETQKLEYLKDQNRRILEFCDKAKINVKQYLPHHATQEEWVAHFGDKWDRFRSLKAEFDPRHILATGQRIFQNPSLSLLPPPYSSSSSASW
;
A
#
# COMPACT_ATOMS: atom_id res chain seq x y z
N MET A 1 -29.07 21.54 -47.03
CA MET A 1 -27.82 21.16 -46.35
C MET A 1 -27.84 21.27 -44.82
N ASN A 2 -28.92 21.72 -44.15
CA ASN A 2 -28.99 21.83 -42.68
C ASN A 2 -29.96 20.86 -41.98
N ARG A 3 -30.68 20.01 -42.74
CA ARG A 3 -31.70 19.08 -42.20
C ARG A 3 -31.18 17.64 -42.07
N GLU A 4 -30.23 17.23 -42.90
CA GLU A 4 -29.61 15.89 -42.83
C GLU A 4 -28.53 15.81 -41.74
N MET A 5 -27.83 16.91 -41.46
CA MET A 5 -26.76 16.95 -40.45
C MET A 5 -27.33 16.88 -39.02
N THR A 6 -28.49 17.48 -38.77
CA THR A 6 -29.23 17.39 -37.50
C THR A 6 -29.86 16.02 -37.30
N SER A 7 -30.32 15.36 -38.37
CA SER A 7 -30.89 14.01 -38.30
C SER A 7 -29.82 12.94 -38.05
N SER A 8 -28.64 13.02 -38.68
CA SER A 8 -27.51 12.12 -38.39
C SER A 8 -26.95 12.33 -36.99
N PHE A 9 -26.90 13.57 -36.48
CA PHE A 9 -26.42 13.83 -35.12
C PHE A 9 -27.38 13.27 -34.06
N LEU A 10 -28.71 13.40 -34.28
CA LEU A 10 -29.73 12.77 -33.43
C LEU A 10 -29.74 11.25 -33.52
N LEU A 11 -29.52 10.66 -34.70
CA LEU A 11 -29.47 9.21 -34.88
C LEU A 11 -28.21 8.59 -34.24
N VAL A 12 -27.07 9.28 -34.29
CA VAL A 12 -25.84 8.84 -33.63
C VAL A 12 -25.94 8.99 -32.11
N THR A 13 -26.52 10.08 -31.59
CA THR A 13 -26.79 10.21 -30.15
C THR A 13 -27.83 9.20 -29.66
N PHE A 14 -28.87 8.92 -30.45
CA PHE A 14 -29.88 7.92 -30.12
C PHE A 14 -29.34 6.48 -30.19
N ALA A 15 -28.45 6.18 -31.14
CA ALA A 15 -27.76 4.89 -31.23
C ALA A 15 -26.80 4.65 -30.06
N ILE A 16 -26.06 5.69 -29.64
CA ILE A 16 -25.21 5.63 -28.44
C ILE A 16 -26.07 5.42 -27.18
N ILE A 17 -27.20 6.12 -27.05
CA ILE A 17 -28.16 5.94 -25.95
C ILE A 17 -28.77 4.52 -25.99
N CYS A 18 -29.09 3.98 -27.17
CA CYS A 18 -29.66 2.64 -27.31
C CYS A 18 -28.65 1.53 -27.03
N GLU A 19 -27.40 1.64 -27.47
CA GLU A 19 -26.35 0.67 -27.10
C GLU A 19 -26.05 0.70 -25.58
N LEU A 20 -26.18 1.86 -24.93
CA LEU A 20 -26.10 2.00 -23.47
C LEU A 20 -27.28 1.36 -22.71
N ILE A 21 -28.49 1.35 -23.29
CA ILE A 21 -29.71 0.78 -22.68
C ILE A 21 -29.76 -0.75 -22.82
N ILE A 22 -29.11 -1.33 -23.82
CA ILE A 22 -29.24 -2.75 -24.16
C ILE A 22 -28.35 -3.66 -23.28
N ALA A 23 -27.33 -3.12 -22.58
CA ALA A 23 -26.46 -3.89 -21.68
C ALA A 23 -26.75 -3.67 -20.18
N VAL A 24 -27.41 -2.56 -19.80
CA VAL A 24 -27.65 -2.16 -18.41
C VAL A 24 -29.05 -1.56 -18.33
N GLY A 25 -29.85 -1.99 -17.35
CA GLY A 25 -31.21 -1.48 -17.19
C GLY A 25 -31.24 0.06 -17.11
N PRO A 26 -32.13 0.75 -17.83
CA PRO A 26 -32.15 2.22 -17.94
C PRO A 26 -32.28 2.97 -16.60
N SER A 27 -32.68 2.29 -15.52
CA SER A 27 -32.91 2.87 -14.20
C SER A 27 -31.65 3.24 -13.42
N GLU A 28 -30.54 2.50 -13.58
CA GLU A 28 -29.34 2.69 -12.73
C GLU A 28 -28.50 3.89 -13.17
N LEU A 29 -28.29 4.05 -14.48
CA LEU A 29 -27.58 5.21 -15.04
C LEU A 29 -28.36 6.52 -14.78
N LEU A 30 -29.70 6.46 -14.86
CA LEU A 30 -30.59 7.57 -14.49
C LEU A 30 -30.47 7.91 -12.99
N SER A 31 -30.35 6.90 -12.13
CA SER A 31 -30.19 7.09 -10.69
C SER A 31 -28.84 7.72 -10.34
N ILE A 32 -27.77 7.34 -11.06
CA ILE A 32 -26.42 7.91 -10.89
C ILE A 32 -26.34 9.34 -11.41
N GLY A 33 -26.94 9.62 -12.57
CA GLY A 33 -27.02 10.97 -13.13
C GLY A 33 -27.89 11.93 -12.31
N ALA A 34 -28.76 11.40 -11.44
CA ALA A 34 -29.62 12.17 -10.55
C ALA A 34 -29.05 12.36 -9.13
N ILE A 35 -27.83 11.86 -8.84
CA ILE A 35 -27.21 12.07 -7.52
C ILE A 35 -26.82 13.55 -7.44
N ASP A 36 -27.56 14.29 -6.63
CA ASP A 36 -27.26 15.68 -6.29
C ASP A 36 -26.00 15.70 -5.42
N VAL A 37 -24.85 16.06 -5.99
CA VAL A 37 -23.56 16.17 -5.29
C VAL A 37 -22.97 17.55 -5.53
N ASP A 38 -22.24 18.06 -4.54
CA ASP A 38 -21.51 19.32 -4.64
C ASP A 38 -20.26 19.18 -5.54
N GLY A 39 -19.70 17.96 -5.60
CA GLY A 39 -18.66 17.55 -6.54
C GLY A 39 -19.19 17.29 -7.95
N HIS A 40 -18.72 16.23 -8.60
CA HIS A 40 -19.32 15.79 -9.87
C HIS A 40 -19.15 14.29 -10.12
N VAL A 41 -20.10 13.73 -10.85
CA VAL A 41 -20.04 12.38 -11.40
C VAL A 41 -19.69 12.48 -12.88
N THR A 42 -18.76 11.64 -13.35
CA THR A 42 -18.34 11.57 -14.74
C THR A 42 -18.47 10.17 -15.30
N VAL A 43 -18.82 10.10 -16.58
CA VAL A 43 -18.88 8.88 -17.41
C VAL A 43 -18.02 9.05 -18.67
N ARG A 44 -17.13 10.04 -18.68
CA ARG A 44 -16.26 10.31 -19.84
C ARG A 44 -15.23 9.17 -19.98
N PRO A 45 -15.01 8.64 -21.19
CA PRO A 45 -14.05 7.55 -21.41
C PRO A 45 -12.69 7.80 -20.76
N SER A 46 -12.12 9.01 -20.89
CA SER A 46 -10.83 9.35 -20.29
C SER A 46 -10.80 9.18 -18.76
N ASP A 47 -11.88 9.54 -18.08
CA ASP A 47 -11.98 9.44 -16.62
C ASP A 47 -12.15 7.97 -16.20
N LEU A 48 -12.96 7.20 -16.94
CA LEU A 48 -13.14 5.76 -16.71
C LEU A 48 -11.84 4.98 -16.93
N THR A 49 -11.14 5.23 -18.05
CA THR A 49 -9.86 4.60 -18.36
C THR A 49 -8.80 4.93 -17.29
N SER A 50 -8.80 6.14 -16.73
CA SER A 50 -7.80 6.54 -15.71
C SER A 50 -7.87 5.74 -14.39
N VAL A 51 -9.03 5.12 -14.11
CA VAL A 51 -9.26 4.33 -12.90
C VAL A 51 -9.43 2.83 -13.16
N SER A 52 -9.31 2.39 -14.41
CA SER A 52 -9.55 0.99 -14.83
C SER A 52 -8.40 0.05 -14.50
N SER A 53 -7.22 0.59 -14.21
CA SER A 53 -6.01 -0.15 -13.85
C SER A 53 -5.46 0.32 -12.49
N ASP A 54 -4.66 -0.51 -11.84
CA ASP A 54 -3.89 -0.14 -10.65
C ASP A 54 -2.40 -0.38 -10.88
N PHE A 55 -1.58 0.05 -9.91
CA PHE A 55 -0.13 -0.08 -9.97
C PHE A 55 0.35 -1.52 -10.23
N GLY A 56 -0.41 -2.52 -9.77
CA GLY A 56 -0.09 -3.92 -10.00
C GLY A 56 -0.08 -4.33 -11.47
N MET A 57 -0.99 -3.78 -12.27
CA MET A 57 -1.24 -4.18 -13.67
C MET A 57 -1.35 -5.71 -13.85
N LEU A 58 -1.83 -6.42 -12.82
CA LEU A 58 -1.99 -7.89 -12.83
C LEU A 58 -3.37 -8.34 -13.32
N LYS A 59 -4.33 -7.41 -13.37
CA LYS A 59 -5.67 -7.62 -13.91
C LYS A 59 -5.81 -6.86 -15.21
N SER A 60 -6.60 -7.43 -16.12
CA SER A 60 -7.02 -6.69 -17.31
C SER A 60 -7.77 -5.43 -16.89
N PRO A 61 -7.53 -4.28 -17.54
CA PRO A 61 -8.25 -3.06 -17.26
C PRO A 61 -9.76 -3.26 -17.44
N GLU A 62 -10.54 -2.85 -16.45
CA GLU A 62 -12.00 -2.89 -16.52
C GLU A 62 -12.55 -1.51 -16.16
N GLU A 63 -13.29 -0.92 -17.09
CA GLU A 63 -13.86 0.42 -16.89
C GLU A 63 -15.09 0.35 -15.99
N PRO A 64 -15.18 1.19 -14.95
CA PRO A 64 -16.36 1.25 -14.10
C PRO A 64 -17.52 1.94 -14.83
N LEU A 65 -18.72 1.86 -14.24
CA LEU A 65 -19.92 2.53 -14.76
C LEU A 65 -19.78 4.06 -14.72
N ALA A 66 -19.19 4.57 -13.64
CA ALA A 66 -18.97 6.00 -13.43
C ALA A 66 -17.84 6.25 -12.43
N VAL A 67 -17.36 7.49 -12.39
CA VAL A 67 -16.43 7.99 -11.38
C VAL A 67 -17.06 9.17 -10.65
N LEU A 68 -17.12 9.08 -9.32
CA LEU A 68 -17.44 10.22 -8.46
C LEU A 68 -16.14 10.94 -8.10
N HIS A 69 -16.10 12.25 -8.34
CA HIS A 69 -15.12 13.17 -7.75
C HIS A 69 -15.81 13.93 -6.61
N PRO A 70 -15.70 13.46 -5.36
CA PRO A 70 -16.37 14.08 -4.23
C PRO A 70 -15.69 15.40 -3.86
N SER A 71 -16.48 16.37 -3.44
CA SER A 71 -16.00 17.59 -2.79
C SER A 71 -16.09 17.51 -1.26
N SER A 72 -16.92 16.60 -0.75
CA SER A 72 -17.21 16.44 0.68
C SER A 72 -17.44 14.98 1.07
N ALA A 73 -17.44 14.69 2.38
CA ALA A 73 -17.87 13.39 2.89
C ALA A 73 -19.36 13.11 2.59
N GLU A 74 -20.15 14.17 2.44
CA GLU A 74 -21.59 14.05 2.16
C GLU A 74 -21.85 13.61 0.71
N ASP A 75 -21.03 14.03 -0.26
CA ASP A 75 -21.09 13.50 -1.64
C ASP A 75 -20.88 11.99 -1.67
N VAL A 76 -19.88 11.52 -0.91
CA VAL A 76 -19.60 10.09 -0.74
C VAL A 76 -20.80 9.40 -0.09
N ALA A 77 -21.36 9.99 0.97
CA ALA A 77 -22.52 9.44 1.66
C ALA A 77 -23.77 9.37 0.77
N ARG A 78 -24.03 10.38 -0.07
CA ARG A 78 -25.13 10.38 -1.06
C ARG A 78 -24.96 9.26 -2.07
N LEU A 79 -23.77 9.08 -2.65
CA LEU A 79 -23.50 7.96 -3.55
C LEU A 79 -23.74 6.61 -2.86
N ILE A 80 -23.22 6.43 -1.64
CA ILE A 80 -23.41 5.17 -0.91
C ILE A 80 -24.88 4.93 -0.59
N ARG A 81 -25.65 5.94 -0.20
CA ARG A 81 -27.10 5.78 0.03
C ARG A 81 -27.85 5.40 -1.24
N THR A 82 -27.48 5.99 -2.38
CA THR A 82 -28.03 5.62 -3.70
C THR A 82 -27.70 4.17 -4.06
N ALA A 83 -26.43 3.77 -3.89
CA ALA A 83 -25.99 2.39 -4.10
C ALA A 83 -26.73 1.41 -3.18
N TYR A 84 -26.81 1.74 -1.90
CA TYR A 84 -27.43 0.91 -0.87
C TYR A 84 -28.95 0.79 -1.04
N SER A 85 -29.63 1.82 -1.54
CA SER A 85 -31.09 1.84 -1.69
C SER A 85 -31.57 1.31 -3.04
N SER A 86 -30.67 1.17 -4.03
CA SER A 86 -30.99 0.57 -5.32
C SER A 86 -31.51 -0.87 -5.17
N ALA A 87 -32.46 -1.27 -6.02
CA ALA A 87 -33.02 -2.62 -6.00
C ALA A 87 -31.92 -3.70 -6.08
N THR A 88 -30.98 -3.53 -7.00
CA THR A 88 -29.88 -4.45 -7.29
C THR A 88 -28.60 -4.17 -6.52
N ALA A 89 -28.49 -3.04 -5.81
CA ALA A 89 -27.28 -2.50 -5.17
C ALA A 89 -25.98 -2.65 -5.98
N PHE A 90 -25.42 -1.52 -6.40
CA PHE A 90 -24.19 -1.54 -7.19
C PHE A 90 -22.92 -1.39 -6.33
N PRO A 91 -21.79 -2.00 -6.75
CA PRO A 91 -20.51 -1.86 -6.05
C PRO A 91 -19.97 -0.43 -6.05
N VAL A 92 -19.31 -0.06 -4.97
CA VAL A 92 -18.58 1.21 -4.82
C VAL A 92 -17.19 0.94 -4.27
N SER A 93 -16.16 1.49 -4.90
CA SER A 93 -14.79 1.41 -4.40
C SER A 93 -14.19 2.80 -4.26
N ALA A 94 -13.60 3.08 -3.09
CA ALA A 94 -12.77 4.25 -2.92
C ALA A 94 -11.39 4.00 -3.53
N ARG A 95 -11.00 4.84 -4.48
CA ARG A 95 -9.67 4.84 -5.08
C ARG A 95 -8.90 6.04 -4.56
N GLY A 96 -7.84 5.76 -3.79
CA GLY A 96 -6.81 6.75 -3.45
C GLY A 96 -5.90 7.01 -4.64
N HIS A 97 -4.59 6.79 -4.49
CA HIS A 97 -3.62 6.96 -5.57
C HIS A 97 -3.45 5.72 -6.48
N GLY A 98 -4.40 4.78 -6.46
CA GLY A 98 -4.38 3.61 -7.36
C GLY A 98 -3.23 2.62 -7.14
N HIS A 99 -2.57 2.64 -5.99
CA HIS A 99 -1.38 1.82 -5.70
C HIS A 99 -1.67 0.39 -5.23
N SER A 100 -2.91 -0.07 -5.43
CA SER A 100 -3.26 -1.49 -5.29
C SER A 100 -2.47 -2.35 -6.28
N ILE A 101 -2.25 -3.62 -5.94
CA ILE A 101 -1.41 -4.53 -6.74
C ILE A 101 -2.18 -5.62 -7.47
N ASN A 102 -3.47 -5.82 -7.19
CA ASN A 102 -4.24 -6.92 -7.76
C ASN A 102 -5.74 -6.62 -7.91
N GLY A 103 -6.09 -5.37 -8.19
CA GLY A 103 -7.46 -4.90 -8.44
C GLY A 103 -8.24 -4.54 -7.19
N GLN A 104 -7.60 -4.40 -6.02
CA GLN A 104 -8.30 -4.10 -4.75
C GLN A 104 -9.06 -2.76 -4.78
N SER A 105 -8.55 -1.77 -5.53
CA SER A 105 -9.18 -0.45 -5.68
C SER A 105 -10.19 -0.37 -6.83
N SER A 106 -10.33 -1.44 -7.62
CA SER A 106 -11.19 -1.47 -8.80
C SER A 106 -12.62 -1.94 -8.48
N VAL A 107 -13.55 -1.59 -9.35
CA VAL A 107 -14.90 -2.17 -9.42
C VAL A 107 -15.13 -2.70 -10.83
N GLY A 108 -16.02 -3.68 -10.97
CA GLY A 108 -16.43 -4.16 -12.30
C GLY A 108 -17.30 -3.14 -13.03
N ARG A 109 -17.68 -3.45 -14.27
CA ARG A 109 -18.47 -2.58 -15.19
C ARG A 109 -19.75 -1.97 -14.62
N ASN A 110 -20.34 -2.57 -13.59
CA ASN A 110 -21.59 -2.11 -12.98
C ASN A 110 -21.36 -1.30 -11.69
N GLY A 111 -20.10 -0.95 -11.36
CA GLY A 111 -19.76 -0.25 -10.13
C GLY A 111 -19.32 1.19 -10.34
N VAL A 112 -19.26 1.95 -9.25
CA VAL A 112 -18.78 3.34 -9.23
C VAL A 112 -17.46 3.44 -8.47
N VAL A 113 -16.47 4.13 -9.05
CA VAL A 113 -15.23 4.47 -8.35
C VAL A 113 -15.37 5.85 -7.71
N VAL A 114 -15.02 5.98 -6.44
CA VAL A 114 -14.86 7.28 -5.78
C VAL A 114 -13.40 7.68 -5.88
N ALA A 115 -13.10 8.66 -6.72
CA ALA A 115 -11.76 9.22 -6.88
C ALA A 115 -11.44 10.12 -5.68
N MET A 116 -10.81 9.54 -4.66
CA MET A 116 -10.51 10.23 -3.40
C MET A 116 -9.32 11.18 -3.54
N SER A 117 -8.34 10.82 -4.37
CA SER A 117 -7.11 11.61 -4.59
C SER A 117 -7.26 12.62 -5.74
N HIS A 118 -6.31 13.57 -5.81
CA HIS A 118 -6.30 14.74 -6.70
C HIS A 118 -7.31 15.80 -6.28
N ARG A 119 -6.86 16.72 -5.40
CA ARG A 119 -7.59 17.92 -4.99
C ARG A 119 -8.16 18.64 -6.22
N LYS A 120 -9.46 18.52 -6.42
CA LYS A 120 -10.26 19.51 -7.15
C LYS A 120 -10.87 20.48 -6.13
N THR A 121 -11.30 21.65 -6.59
CA THR A 121 -11.93 22.71 -5.77
C THR A 121 -12.95 22.15 -4.78
N GLY A 122 -12.82 22.47 -3.50
CA GLY A 122 -13.80 22.14 -2.44
C GLY A 122 -13.37 21.12 -1.38
N THR A 123 -12.32 20.32 -1.62
CA THR A 123 -11.79 19.38 -0.60
C THR A 123 -11.07 20.12 0.54
N PRO A 124 -11.27 19.75 1.82
CA PRO A 124 -10.63 20.44 2.94
C PRO A 124 -9.10 20.30 2.92
N GLU A 125 -8.38 21.40 3.14
CA GLU A 125 -6.92 21.37 3.28
C GLU A 125 -6.50 20.71 4.61
N PRO A 126 -5.27 20.15 4.68
CA PRO A 126 -4.75 19.62 5.94
C PRO A 126 -4.72 20.72 7.03
N LEU A 127 -5.36 20.44 8.16
CA LEU A 127 -5.51 21.37 9.27
C LEU A 127 -4.61 20.94 10.43
N VAL A 128 -3.48 21.62 10.58
CA VAL A 128 -2.51 21.34 11.63
C VAL A 128 -2.93 22.02 12.93
N ARG A 129 -2.79 21.29 14.04
CA ARG A 129 -2.98 21.79 15.42
C ARG A 129 -1.67 21.61 16.18
N PRO A 130 -0.74 22.57 16.10
CA PRO A 130 0.59 22.41 16.65
C PRO A 130 0.61 22.18 18.16
N GLU A 131 -0.24 22.88 18.90
CA GLU A 131 -0.32 22.79 20.36
C GLU A 131 -0.85 21.43 20.83
N GLU A 132 -1.70 20.80 20.01
CA GLU A 132 -2.29 19.48 20.27
C GLU A 132 -1.54 18.33 19.58
N MET A 133 -0.49 18.65 18.80
CA MET A 133 0.38 17.71 18.09
C MET A 133 -0.38 16.74 17.18
N TYR A 134 -1.31 17.25 16.37
CA TYR A 134 -1.98 16.46 15.34
C TYR A 134 -2.28 17.26 14.06
N VAL A 135 -2.60 16.54 13.00
CA VAL A 135 -3.18 17.09 11.76
C VAL A 135 -4.47 16.38 11.40
N ASP A 136 -5.50 17.13 11.05
CA ASP A 136 -6.74 16.61 10.44
C ASP A 136 -6.62 16.67 8.91
N VAL A 137 -6.79 15.55 8.23
CA VAL A 137 -6.56 15.43 6.78
C VAL A 137 -7.68 14.69 6.06
N TRP A 138 -7.97 15.07 4.82
CA TRP A 138 -8.86 14.32 3.94
C TRP A 138 -8.30 12.92 3.68
N GLY A 139 -9.17 11.90 3.62
CA GLY A 139 -8.75 10.51 3.43
C GLY A 139 -8.04 10.25 2.09
N GLY A 140 -8.29 11.07 1.07
CA GLY A 140 -7.62 10.99 -0.22
C GLY A 140 -6.32 11.80 -0.34
N GLU A 141 -5.96 12.57 0.70
CA GLU A 141 -4.72 13.37 0.74
C GLU A 141 -3.50 12.47 0.66
N LEU A 142 -2.46 12.89 -0.07
CA LEU A 142 -1.21 12.14 -0.18
C LEU A 142 -0.31 12.44 1.00
N TRP A 143 0.41 11.43 1.50
CA TRP A 143 1.34 11.62 2.62
C TRP A 143 2.43 12.66 2.35
N VAL A 144 2.85 12.83 1.10
CA VAL A 144 3.80 13.88 0.71
C VAL A 144 3.25 15.28 0.96
N ASP A 145 1.95 15.49 0.76
CA ASP A 145 1.29 16.79 0.96
C ASP A 145 0.95 17.02 2.42
N VAL A 146 0.63 15.95 3.17
CA VAL A 146 0.56 15.98 4.63
C VAL A 146 1.91 16.42 5.22
N LEU A 147 3.01 15.80 4.80
CA LEU A 147 4.37 16.14 5.25
C LEU A 147 4.70 17.62 4.98
N LYS A 148 4.48 18.09 3.74
CA LYS A 148 4.72 19.49 3.38
C LYS A 148 3.95 20.43 4.31
N LYS A 149 2.66 20.15 4.56
CA LYS A 149 1.84 21.03 5.38
C LYS A 149 2.25 21.01 6.85
N THR A 150 2.59 19.86 7.42
CA THR A 150 2.99 19.77 8.83
C THR A 150 4.35 20.44 9.07
N LEU A 151 5.25 20.40 8.09
CA LEU A 151 6.56 21.04 8.19
C LEU A 151 6.50 22.57 8.23
N GLU A 152 5.45 23.19 7.68
CA GLU A 152 5.20 24.64 7.86
C GLU A 152 5.07 25.01 9.35
N HIS A 153 4.74 24.04 10.20
CA HIS A 153 4.63 24.19 11.65
C HIS A 153 5.78 23.52 12.42
N GLY A 154 6.83 23.05 11.74
CA GLY A 154 7.95 22.33 12.37
C GLY A 154 7.57 20.95 12.90
N LEU A 155 6.51 20.34 12.37
CA LEU A 155 5.97 19.05 12.81
C LEU A 155 5.96 18.01 11.69
N ALA A 156 5.93 16.74 12.06
CA ALA A 156 5.84 15.62 11.13
C ALA A 156 5.06 14.43 11.73
N PRO A 157 4.37 13.61 10.91
CA PRO A 157 3.94 12.28 11.31
C PRO A 157 5.10 11.40 11.80
N LYS A 158 4.80 10.49 12.74
CA LYS A 158 5.79 9.63 13.42
C LYS A 158 6.14 8.35 12.66
N SER A 159 5.19 7.87 11.87
CA SER A 159 5.26 6.59 11.17
C SER A 159 4.89 6.77 9.71
N TRP A 160 5.64 6.11 8.84
CA TRP A 160 5.66 6.38 7.40
C TRP A 160 5.47 5.11 6.58
N THR A 161 5.32 5.31 5.28
CA THR A 161 5.54 4.32 4.23
C THR A 161 6.78 4.70 3.45
N ASP A 162 7.48 3.75 2.83
CA ASP A 162 8.69 4.05 2.04
C ASP A 162 8.40 4.97 0.85
N TYR A 163 7.17 4.94 0.35
CA TYR A 163 6.70 5.78 -0.74
C TYR A 163 5.56 6.70 -0.26
N LEU A 164 5.71 8.02 -0.47
CA LEU A 164 4.81 9.04 0.10
C LEU A 164 3.65 9.45 -0.81
N TYR A 165 3.64 9.03 -2.08
CA TYR A 165 2.55 9.29 -3.02
C TYR A 165 1.46 8.22 -2.87
N LEU A 166 1.05 8.01 -1.63
CA LEU A 166 -0.02 7.12 -1.22
C LEU A 166 -1.03 7.94 -0.43
N SER A 167 -2.32 7.67 -0.63
CA SER A 167 -3.39 8.35 0.11
C SER A 167 -3.44 7.88 1.57
N VAL A 168 -3.76 8.78 2.49
CA VAL A 168 -3.96 8.50 3.92
C VAL A 168 -4.93 7.33 4.14
N GLY A 169 -6.16 7.43 3.64
CA GLY A 169 -7.19 6.40 3.79
C GLY A 169 -6.80 5.05 3.19
N GLY A 170 -6.06 5.04 2.06
CA GLY A 170 -5.55 3.82 1.45
C GLY A 170 -4.53 3.08 2.32
N THR A 171 -3.57 3.80 2.89
CA THR A 171 -2.56 3.22 3.79
C THR A 171 -3.16 2.76 5.12
N LEU A 172 -4.05 3.55 5.72
CA LEU A 172 -4.76 3.21 6.96
C LEU A 172 -5.71 2.02 6.79
N SER A 173 -6.23 1.79 5.59
CA SER A 173 -7.02 0.60 5.26
C SER A 173 -6.17 -0.68 5.21
N ASN A 174 -4.84 -0.58 5.20
CA ASN A 174 -3.93 -1.73 5.20
C ASN A 174 -3.14 -1.81 6.52
N ALA A 175 -2.18 -0.90 6.72
CA ALA A 175 -1.46 -0.69 7.97
C ALA A 175 -0.60 0.59 7.89
N GLY A 176 0.19 0.68 6.80
CA GLY A 176 1.21 1.73 6.61
C GLY A 176 2.46 1.42 7.45
N ILE A 177 3.47 0.80 6.82
CA ILE A 177 4.69 0.34 7.48
C ILE A 177 5.92 0.87 6.75
N SER A 178 6.97 1.11 7.52
CA SER A 178 8.34 1.46 7.12
C SER A 178 9.25 1.29 8.35
N GLY A 179 10.53 1.59 8.23
CA GLY A 179 11.55 1.41 9.27
C GLY A 179 11.33 2.13 10.60
N GLN A 180 10.31 2.99 10.77
CA GLN A 180 9.94 3.60 12.05
C GLN A 180 8.92 2.74 12.85
N ALA A 181 8.30 1.75 12.20
CA ALA A 181 7.19 1.00 12.79
C ALA A 181 7.59 0.16 14.00
N PHE A 182 8.88 -0.21 14.13
CA PHE A 182 9.36 -0.90 15.33
C PHE A 182 9.24 -0.04 16.59
N HIS A 183 9.32 1.29 16.46
CA HIS A 183 9.27 2.22 17.57
C HIS A 183 7.87 2.83 17.75
N HIS A 184 7.29 3.36 16.68
CA HIS A 184 6.02 4.09 16.72
C HIS A 184 4.80 3.22 16.34
N GLY A 185 5.02 1.98 15.92
CA GLY A 185 3.98 1.17 15.27
C GLY A 185 3.71 1.62 13.84
N PRO A 186 2.87 0.87 13.11
CA PRO A 186 2.40 1.28 11.79
C PRO A 186 1.60 2.60 11.84
N GLN A 187 1.31 3.19 10.69
CA GLN A 187 0.47 4.40 10.59
C GLN A 187 -0.88 4.22 11.30
N ILE A 188 -1.50 3.04 11.20
CA ILE A 188 -2.75 2.72 11.92
C ILE A 188 -2.65 2.84 13.44
N SER A 189 -1.46 2.73 14.05
CA SER A 189 -1.24 2.93 15.49
C SER A 189 -1.14 4.40 15.89
N ASN A 190 -0.96 5.29 14.91
CA ASN A 190 -0.72 6.73 15.09
C ASN A 190 -1.94 7.61 14.71
N VAL A 191 -3.12 6.98 14.56
CA VAL A 191 -4.39 7.66 14.30
C VAL A 191 -5.15 7.88 15.60
N LEU A 192 -5.59 9.12 15.83
CA LEU A 192 -6.36 9.48 17.01
C LEU A 192 -7.87 9.34 16.78
N GLU A 193 -8.31 9.62 15.56
CA GLU A 193 -9.72 9.67 15.16
C GLU A 193 -9.87 9.55 13.64
N VAL A 194 -11.00 9.02 13.16
CA VAL A 194 -11.37 9.00 11.74
C VAL A 194 -12.85 9.35 11.55
N ASP A 195 -13.16 9.98 10.43
CA ASP A 195 -14.53 10.08 9.94
C ASP A 195 -14.72 9.07 8.80
N VAL A 196 -15.80 8.30 8.87
CA VAL A 196 -16.06 7.16 8.00
C VAL A 196 -17.47 7.25 7.43
N VAL A 197 -17.60 7.09 6.12
CA VAL A 197 -18.89 6.83 5.46
C VAL A 197 -19.09 5.33 5.38
N THR A 198 -20.01 4.78 6.18
CA THR A 198 -20.29 3.34 6.21
C THR A 198 -20.98 2.87 4.92
N GLY A 199 -21.11 1.55 4.72
CA GLY A 199 -21.84 0.97 3.57
C GLY A 199 -23.35 1.28 3.57
N LYS A 200 -23.89 1.81 4.67
CA LYS A 200 -25.27 2.35 4.75
C LYS A 200 -25.36 3.83 4.36
N GLY A 201 -24.22 4.49 4.15
CA GLY A 201 -24.12 5.92 3.84
C GLY A 201 -24.31 6.81 5.07
N GLU A 202 -24.07 6.28 6.26
CA GLU A 202 -23.97 7.03 7.52
C GLU A 202 -22.55 7.60 7.67
N VAL A 203 -22.43 8.90 7.96
CA VAL A 203 -21.15 9.54 8.33
C VAL A 203 -20.94 9.36 9.83
N LYS A 204 -19.85 8.71 10.25
CA LYS A 204 -19.52 8.46 11.65
C LYS A 204 -18.13 8.95 12.01
N ARG A 205 -18.05 9.74 13.07
CA ARG A 205 -16.79 10.08 13.77
C ARG A 205 -16.43 8.95 14.71
N CYS A 206 -15.21 8.43 14.61
CA CYS A 206 -14.78 7.22 15.32
C CYS A 206 -13.42 7.45 15.98
N SER A 207 -13.29 7.02 17.24
CA SER A 207 -12.06 7.10 18.03
C SER A 207 -11.97 5.91 18.99
N LYS A 208 -10.91 5.89 19.81
CA LYS A 208 -10.80 4.93 20.93
C LYS A 208 -11.92 5.08 21.97
N LYS A 209 -12.71 6.16 21.94
CA LYS A 209 -13.78 6.47 22.92
C LYS A 209 -15.18 6.54 22.30
N GLU A 210 -15.29 6.72 20.99
CA GLU A 210 -16.55 6.90 20.27
C GLU A 210 -16.59 5.98 19.04
N ASN A 211 -17.71 5.29 18.79
CA ASN A 211 -17.84 4.34 17.68
C ASN A 211 -16.65 3.35 17.58
N THR A 212 -16.15 2.91 18.74
CA THR A 212 -14.87 2.21 18.89
C THR A 212 -14.76 0.92 18.07
N ARG A 213 -15.88 0.20 17.90
CA ARG A 213 -15.93 -1.00 17.03
C ARG A 213 -15.57 -0.65 15.59
N LEU A 214 -16.15 0.43 15.05
CA LEU A 214 -15.87 0.92 13.70
C LEU A 214 -14.47 1.51 13.59
N PHE A 215 -14.02 2.29 14.58
CA PHE A 215 -12.65 2.84 14.64
C PHE A 215 -11.60 1.75 14.43
N HIS A 216 -11.64 0.70 15.25
CA HIS A 216 -10.71 -0.41 15.11
C HIS A 216 -11.03 -1.31 13.91
N GLY A 217 -12.26 -1.31 13.42
CA GLY A 217 -12.65 -2.06 12.22
C GLY A 217 -11.98 -1.50 10.96
N VAL A 218 -12.02 -0.19 10.75
CA VAL A 218 -11.52 0.43 9.50
C VAL A 218 -10.00 0.48 9.40
N LEU A 219 -9.29 0.50 10.53
CA LEU A 219 -7.82 0.44 10.57
C LEU A 219 -7.35 -0.98 10.23
N GLY A 220 -6.69 -1.12 9.08
CA GLY A 220 -6.43 -2.43 8.45
C GLY A 220 -7.69 -3.11 7.91
N GLY A 221 -8.78 -2.36 7.72
CA GLY A 221 -10.10 -2.89 7.36
C GLY A 221 -10.32 -3.18 5.89
N LEU A 222 -9.30 -2.97 5.03
CA LEU A 222 -9.35 -3.25 3.60
C LEU A 222 -10.53 -2.57 2.87
N GLY A 223 -10.98 -1.41 3.37
CA GLY A 223 -12.13 -0.67 2.84
C GLY A 223 -13.50 -1.34 3.04
N GLN A 224 -13.59 -2.41 3.86
CA GLN A 224 -14.78 -3.26 3.92
C GLN A 224 -15.96 -2.69 4.72
N PHE A 225 -15.70 -1.76 5.63
CA PHE A 225 -16.68 -1.26 6.60
C PHE A 225 -17.11 0.19 6.34
N GLY A 226 -16.40 0.88 5.45
CA GLY A 226 -16.65 2.27 5.11
C GLY A 226 -15.47 2.92 4.42
N ILE A 227 -15.72 4.11 3.87
CA ILE A 227 -14.73 4.97 3.23
C ILE A 227 -14.25 5.98 4.27
N ILE A 228 -12.95 5.97 4.59
CA ILE A 228 -12.33 6.97 5.46
C ILE A 228 -12.28 8.30 4.71
N THR A 229 -13.04 9.30 5.17
CA THR A 229 -13.09 10.64 4.56
C THR A 229 -12.22 11.64 5.31
N ARG A 230 -11.98 11.45 6.60
CA ARG A 230 -11.01 12.23 7.37
C ARG A 230 -10.23 11.34 8.32
N ALA A 231 -8.96 11.66 8.55
CA ALA A 231 -8.18 11.08 9.64
C ALA A 231 -7.49 12.18 10.46
N ARG A 232 -7.40 11.96 11.78
CA ARG A 232 -6.57 12.75 12.70
C ARG A 232 -5.29 11.99 12.98
N ILE A 233 -4.17 12.48 12.48
CA ILE A 233 -2.86 11.84 12.59
C ILE A 233 -2.03 12.51 13.67
N SER A 234 -1.45 11.73 14.57
CA SER A 234 -0.52 12.24 15.59
C SER A 234 0.80 12.71 14.97
N LEU A 235 1.31 13.83 15.47
CA LEU A 235 2.54 14.47 15.04
C LEU A 235 3.60 14.46 16.16
N GLU A 236 4.83 14.72 15.76
CA GLU A 236 5.98 15.02 16.62
C GLU A 236 6.78 16.19 16.03
N PRO A 237 7.69 16.81 16.81
CA PRO A 237 8.63 17.77 16.28
C PRO A 237 9.43 17.17 15.12
N ALA A 238 9.46 17.85 13.99
CA ALA A 238 10.18 17.37 12.82
C ALA A 238 11.69 17.60 12.99
N PRO A 239 12.53 16.57 12.81
CA PRO A 239 13.97 16.78 12.71
C PRO A 239 14.30 17.53 11.42
N GLN A 240 15.43 18.21 11.38
CA GLN A 240 15.88 18.94 10.19
C GLN A 240 16.69 18.05 9.25
N ARG A 241 17.47 17.14 9.83
CA ARG A 241 18.45 16.32 9.13
C ARG A 241 18.35 14.85 9.51
N VAL A 242 18.90 14.03 8.62
CA VAL A 242 18.98 12.59 8.76
C VAL A 242 20.38 12.15 8.41
N ARG A 243 21.04 11.49 9.35
CA ARG A 243 22.21 10.69 9.05
C ARG A 243 21.77 9.33 8.58
N TRP A 244 22.03 9.03 7.31
CA TRP A 244 21.60 7.82 6.65
C TRP A 244 22.78 6.88 6.44
N ILE A 245 22.70 5.68 7.01
CA ILE A 245 23.79 4.72 7.08
C ILE A 245 23.37 3.39 6.46
N ARG A 246 24.29 2.79 5.71
CA ARG A 246 24.15 1.43 5.19
C ARG A 246 25.42 0.63 5.46
N VAL A 247 25.24 -0.63 5.87
CA VAL A 247 26.32 -1.59 6.13
C VAL A 247 25.94 -2.99 5.65
N LEU A 248 26.94 -3.79 5.26
CA LEU A 248 26.75 -5.12 4.69
C LEU A 248 27.09 -6.23 5.68
N TYR A 249 26.38 -7.34 5.54
CA TYR A 249 26.58 -8.61 6.22
C TYR A 249 26.63 -9.75 5.19
N SER A 250 27.47 -10.75 5.45
CA SER A 250 27.50 -12.01 4.71
C SER A 250 26.79 -13.15 5.44
N ASP A 251 26.60 -13.02 6.76
CA ASP A 251 25.90 -13.99 7.59
C ASP A 251 24.51 -13.48 7.97
N PHE A 252 23.49 -14.29 7.66
CA PHE A 252 22.09 -13.93 7.90
C PHE A 252 21.72 -13.83 9.39
N LYS A 253 22.29 -14.72 10.20
CA LYS A 253 22.02 -14.77 11.64
C LYS A 253 22.60 -13.52 12.30
N VAL A 254 23.82 -13.14 11.95
CA VAL A 254 24.44 -11.90 12.46
C VAL A 254 23.64 -10.67 12.03
N PHE A 255 23.21 -10.61 10.76
CA PHE A 255 22.36 -9.53 10.25
C PHE A 255 21.03 -9.39 11.02
N THR A 256 20.34 -10.51 11.24
CA THR A 256 19.05 -10.51 11.95
C THR A 256 19.20 -10.23 13.44
N GLU A 257 20.23 -10.76 14.11
CA GLU A 257 20.53 -10.45 15.52
C GLU A 257 20.80 -8.97 15.74
N ASP A 258 21.54 -8.31 14.83
CA ASP A 258 21.79 -6.88 14.90
C ASP A 258 20.51 -6.07 14.64
N GLN A 259 19.66 -6.46 13.66
CA GLN A 259 18.36 -5.81 13.46
C GLN A 259 17.47 -5.93 14.71
N GLU A 260 17.37 -7.12 15.29
CA GLU A 260 16.59 -7.38 16.51
C GLU A 260 17.11 -6.60 17.71
N TYR A 261 18.43 -6.51 17.86
CA TYR A 261 19.06 -5.68 18.88
C TYR A 261 18.64 -4.22 18.73
N LEU A 262 18.76 -3.66 17.53
CA LEU A 262 18.41 -2.27 17.27
C LEU A 262 16.93 -1.96 17.58
N ILE A 263 16.01 -2.85 17.18
CA ILE A 263 14.58 -2.62 17.44
C ILE A 263 14.17 -2.85 18.89
N SER A 264 15.00 -3.54 19.68
CA SER A 264 14.79 -3.73 21.12
C SER A 264 15.21 -2.50 21.94
N MET A 265 15.97 -1.57 21.35
CA MET A 265 16.47 -0.40 22.06
C MET A 265 15.35 0.58 22.43
N HIS A 266 15.50 1.23 23.57
CA HIS A 266 14.58 2.22 24.11
C HIS A 266 15.34 3.47 24.57
N GLY A 267 14.64 4.60 24.70
CA GLY A 267 15.25 5.90 25.03
C GLY A 267 15.71 6.71 23.82
N GLU A 268 16.60 7.67 24.04
CA GLU A 268 17.09 8.65 23.06
C GLU A 268 18.29 8.16 22.25
N LEU A 269 19.18 7.36 22.87
CA LEU A 269 20.34 6.77 22.20
C LEU A 269 19.94 5.49 21.44
N LYS A 270 19.33 5.69 20.28
CA LYS A 270 18.93 4.65 19.31
C LYS A 270 18.88 5.24 17.90
N PHE A 271 18.74 4.37 16.89
CA PHE A 271 18.37 4.77 15.54
C PHE A 271 16.85 5.02 15.43
N ASP A 272 16.45 5.91 14.53
CA ASP A 272 15.06 6.34 14.33
C ASP A 272 14.36 5.57 13.19
N TYR A 273 15.15 4.89 12.36
CA TYR A 273 14.69 4.05 11.26
C TYR A 273 15.59 2.81 11.18
N VAL A 274 14.99 1.62 11.03
CA VAL A 274 15.69 0.35 10.81
C VAL A 274 14.99 -0.45 9.73
N GLU A 275 15.66 -0.65 8.60
CA GLU A 275 15.25 -1.57 7.54
C GLU A 275 16.41 -2.46 7.10
N GLY A 276 16.16 -3.31 6.11
CA GLY A 276 17.21 -4.05 5.45
C GLY A 276 16.81 -4.58 4.08
N PHE A 277 17.82 -5.02 3.35
CA PHE A 277 17.69 -5.52 1.99
C PHE A 277 18.41 -6.86 1.83
N VAL A 278 17.83 -7.74 1.03
CA VAL A 278 18.52 -8.95 0.55
C VAL A 278 19.09 -8.70 -0.83
N ILE A 279 20.38 -9.01 -1.00
CA ILE A 279 21.12 -8.84 -2.25
C ILE A 279 21.54 -10.24 -2.72
N VAL A 280 20.77 -10.80 -3.67
CA VAL A 280 21.03 -12.14 -4.25
C VAL A 280 21.72 -12.11 -5.62
N ASP A 281 21.70 -10.95 -6.28
CA ASP A 281 22.25 -10.76 -7.63
C ASP A 281 23.42 -9.75 -7.57
N GLU A 282 24.60 -10.14 -8.07
CA GLU A 282 25.78 -9.26 -8.13
C GLU A 282 25.52 -7.97 -8.96
N GLY A 283 24.59 -8.01 -9.92
CA GLY A 283 24.15 -6.85 -10.69
C GLY A 283 23.40 -5.79 -9.86
N LEU A 284 22.74 -6.21 -8.77
CA LEU A 284 22.09 -5.28 -7.83
C LEU A 284 23.10 -4.40 -7.11
N VAL A 285 24.36 -4.83 -6.95
CA VAL A 285 25.43 -4.02 -6.36
C VAL A 285 25.72 -2.75 -7.19
N ASN A 286 25.46 -2.78 -8.51
CA ASN A 286 25.62 -1.63 -9.40
C ASN A 286 24.37 -0.74 -9.48
N ASN A 287 23.15 -1.29 -9.32
CA ASN A 287 21.93 -0.49 -9.21
C ASN A 287 21.80 0.19 -7.84
N TRP A 288 22.22 -0.52 -6.79
CA TRP A 288 22.52 -0.04 -5.43
C TRP A 288 23.36 1.24 -5.44
N ARG A 289 24.34 1.31 -6.35
CA ARG A 289 25.20 2.49 -6.55
C ARG A 289 24.44 3.75 -7.01
N SER A 290 23.40 3.60 -7.80
CA SER A 290 22.92 4.71 -8.63
C SER A 290 21.91 5.68 -7.98
N SER A 291 21.42 5.38 -6.78
CA SER A 291 20.47 6.23 -6.04
C SER A 291 21.04 6.79 -4.72
N PHE A 292 22.11 6.18 -4.22
CA PHE A 292 22.74 6.52 -2.94
C PHE A 292 24.16 7.09 -3.08
N PHE A 293 24.85 6.80 -4.19
CA PHE A 293 26.28 7.02 -4.28
C PHE A 293 26.60 8.26 -5.10
N SER A 294 27.37 9.15 -4.49
CA SER A 294 28.32 9.97 -5.23
C SER A 294 29.44 9.06 -5.76
N PRO A 295 29.93 9.23 -7.00
CA PRO A 295 31.02 8.42 -7.58
C PRO A 295 32.37 8.53 -6.84
N ARG A 296 32.44 9.23 -5.71
CA ARG A 296 33.66 9.57 -4.98
C ARG A 296 34.20 8.48 -4.02
N ASN A 297 33.46 7.40 -3.74
CA ASN A 297 33.96 6.36 -2.82
C ASN A 297 33.60 4.92 -3.26
N PRO A 298 34.31 4.33 -4.24
CA PRO A 298 34.02 3.00 -4.74
C PRO A 298 34.64 1.93 -3.82
N VAL A 299 33.92 1.49 -2.77
CA VAL A 299 34.27 0.21 -2.15
C VAL A 299 34.08 -0.89 -3.21
N LYS A 300 35.16 -1.60 -3.54
CA LYS A 300 35.13 -2.74 -4.47
C LYS A 300 34.54 -3.94 -3.73
N ILE A 301 33.21 -4.12 -3.80
CA ILE A 301 32.50 -5.30 -3.24
C ILE A 301 33.02 -6.63 -3.82
N SER A 302 33.74 -6.62 -4.95
CA SER A 302 34.47 -7.78 -5.47
C SER A 302 35.51 -8.35 -4.49
N SER A 303 35.94 -7.61 -3.45
CA SER A 303 36.78 -8.13 -2.37
C SER A 303 35.99 -8.73 -1.20
N VAL A 304 34.65 -8.62 -1.21
CA VAL A 304 33.75 -9.01 -0.11
C VAL A 304 32.87 -10.20 -0.51
N SER A 305 32.44 -10.31 -1.77
CA SER A 305 31.65 -11.43 -2.26
C SER A 305 32.54 -12.53 -2.87
N SER A 306 32.60 -13.69 -2.23
CA SER A 306 33.00 -14.93 -2.90
C SER A 306 31.84 -15.44 -3.75
N ASN A 307 32.06 -15.63 -5.06
CA ASN A 307 31.20 -16.30 -6.06
C ASN A 307 29.78 -16.66 -5.59
N GLY A 308 28.79 -15.81 -5.87
CA GLY A 308 27.36 -16.17 -5.78
C GLY A 308 26.75 -16.32 -4.38
N SER A 309 27.36 -15.74 -3.34
CA SER A 309 26.80 -15.71 -1.98
C SER A 309 25.84 -14.54 -1.75
N VAL A 310 24.69 -14.81 -1.12
CA VAL A 310 23.70 -13.78 -0.73
C VAL A 310 24.33 -12.81 0.28
N LEU A 311 24.18 -11.52 0.06
CA LEU A 311 24.54 -10.47 1.02
C LEU A 311 23.28 -9.83 1.60
N TYR A 312 23.41 -9.27 2.80
CA TYR A 312 22.34 -8.55 3.48
C TYR A 312 22.82 -7.14 3.78
N CYS A 313 21.96 -6.16 3.57
CA CYS A 313 22.26 -4.79 3.96
C CYS A 313 21.34 -4.36 5.09
N LEU A 314 21.92 -3.81 6.14
CA LEU A 314 21.21 -3.04 7.15
C LEU A 314 21.16 -1.58 6.71
N GLU A 315 19.97 -0.98 6.75
CA GLU A 315 19.77 0.44 6.49
C GLU A 315 19.18 1.10 7.72
N ILE A 316 19.85 2.13 8.23
CA ILE A 316 19.49 2.78 9.49
C ILE A 316 19.62 4.29 9.37
N THR A 317 18.85 5.01 10.17
CA THR A 317 19.01 6.47 10.27
C THR A 317 19.05 6.98 11.70
N LYS A 318 19.76 8.10 11.87
CA LYS A 318 19.69 8.94 13.06
C LYS A 318 19.17 10.32 12.66
N ASN A 319 18.03 10.71 13.19
CA ASN A 319 17.43 12.02 13.02
C ASN A 319 18.12 13.01 13.97
N TYR A 320 18.37 14.23 13.50
CA TYR A 320 19.02 15.27 14.31
C TYR A 320 18.63 16.68 13.86
N HIS A 321 18.81 17.65 14.75
CA HIS A 321 18.73 19.08 14.42
C HIS A 321 20.13 19.64 14.14
N ASP A 322 20.22 20.77 13.44
CA ASP A 322 21.51 21.40 13.15
C ASP A 322 22.30 21.75 14.43
N SER A 323 21.59 22.04 15.53
CA SER A 323 22.16 22.27 16.87
C SER A 323 22.89 21.06 17.46
N ASP A 324 22.53 19.84 17.04
CA ASP A 324 23.02 18.58 17.61
C ASP A 324 24.11 17.94 16.73
N SER A 325 24.57 18.69 15.72
CA SER A 325 25.54 18.21 14.73
C SER A 325 26.89 17.79 15.35
N GLU A 326 27.25 18.32 16.52
CA GLU A 326 28.49 17.94 17.22
C GLU A 326 28.34 16.62 18.00
N THR A 327 27.13 16.24 18.42
CA THR A 327 26.89 15.03 19.23
C THR A 327 26.47 13.82 18.39
N VAL A 328 25.83 14.04 17.24
CA VAL A 328 25.33 12.96 16.36
C VAL A 328 26.45 12.01 15.90
N ASP A 329 27.68 12.51 15.71
CA ASP A 329 28.86 11.68 15.39
C ASP A 329 29.15 10.67 16.51
N GLN A 330 29.17 11.14 17.76
CA GLN A 330 29.49 10.32 18.92
C GLN A 330 28.39 9.29 19.18
N GLU A 331 27.13 9.70 19.08
CA GLU A 331 25.98 8.80 19.25
C GLU A 331 26.00 7.67 18.23
N VAL A 332 26.20 8.02 16.95
CA VAL A 332 26.30 7.04 15.86
C VAL A 332 27.49 6.12 16.07
N GLU A 333 28.65 6.63 16.47
CA GLU A 333 29.82 5.79 16.75
C GLU A 333 29.55 4.79 17.89
N ILE A 334 28.89 5.22 18.97
CA ILE A 334 28.52 4.35 20.10
C ILE A 334 27.57 3.25 19.64
N LEU A 335 26.54 3.59 18.86
CA LEU A 335 25.56 2.63 18.34
C LEU A 335 26.21 1.64 17.36
N MET A 336 27.01 2.14 16.42
CA MET A 336 27.68 1.32 15.41
C MET A 336 28.71 0.35 16.00
N LYS A 337 29.39 0.71 17.09
CA LYS A 337 30.35 -0.18 17.80
C LYS A 337 29.72 -1.46 18.36
N LYS A 338 28.40 -1.52 18.48
CA LYS A 338 27.67 -2.70 18.97
C LYS A 338 27.30 -3.69 17.87
N LEU A 339 27.46 -3.30 16.61
CA LEU A 339 27.05 -4.07 15.44
C LEU A 339 28.22 -4.84 14.85
N ASN A 340 27.90 -5.94 14.18
CA ASN A 340 28.83 -6.96 13.67
C ASN A 340 28.87 -7.00 12.13
N PHE A 341 28.60 -5.87 11.47
CA PHE A 341 28.68 -5.73 10.03
C PHE A 341 30.13 -5.83 9.52
N ILE A 342 30.31 -5.97 8.20
CA ILE A 342 31.62 -5.99 7.54
C ILE A 342 32.26 -4.60 7.64
N PRO A 343 33.37 -4.39 8.38
CA PRO A 343 33.82 -3.04 8.72
C PRO A 343 34.14 -2.12 7.54
N THR A 344 34.55 -2.68 6.40
CA THR A 344 34.87 -1.93 5.17
C THR A 344 33.65 -1.53 4.34
N SER A 345 32.44 -1.87 4.79
CA SER A 345 31.18 -1.67 4.06
C SER A 345 30.35 -0.48 4.53
N VAL A 346 30.89 0.36 5.42
CA VAL A 346 30.14 1.51 5.97
C VAL A 346 29.98 2.60 4.92
N PHE A 347 28.73 2.96 4.68
CA PHE A 347 28.35 4.14 3.91
C PHE A 347 27.50 5.05 4.77
N THR A 348 27.82 6.34 4.73
CA THR A 348 27.12 7.37 5.49
C THR A 348 26.92 8.60 4.62
N THR A 349 25.73 9.19 4.68
CA THR A 349 25.43 10.49 4.09
C THR A 349 24.46 11.24 4.99
N ASP A 350 24.59 12.56 5.03
CA ASP A 350 23.63 13.42 5.74
C ASP A 350 22.71 14.11 4.72
N LEU A 351 21.40 14.03 4.93
CA LEU A 351 20.37 14.60 4.08
C LEU A 351 19.40 15.46 4.89
N HIS A 352 18.59 16.28 4.21
CA HIS A 352 17.41 16.85 4.86
C HIS A 352 16.38 15.75 5.13
N TYR A 353 15.61 15.90 6.21
CA TYR A 353 14.59 14.93 6.60
C TYR A 353 13.60 14.62 5.49
N VAL A 354 13.14 15.65 4.77
CA VAL A 354 12.23 15.52 3.62
C VAL A 354 12.85 14.73 2.48
N ASP A 355 14.14 14.97 2.19
CA ASP A 355 14.85 14.27 1.12
C ASP A 355 14.98 12.76 1.40
N PHE A 356 15.14 12.39 2.68
CA PHE A 356 15.17 11.00 3.09
C PHE A 356 13.78 10.37 2.98
N LEU A 357 12.73 11.01 3.50
CA LEU A 357 11.37 10.47 3.42
C LEU A 357 10.86 10.34 1.98
N ASP A 358 11.17 11.30 1.10
CA ASP A 358 10.74 11.30 -0.31
C ASP A 358 11.73 10.56 -1.26
N ARG A 359 12.66 9.78 -0.71
CA ARG A 359 13.75 9.14 -1.49
C ARG A 359 13.24 8.23 -2.62
N VAL A 360 12.10 7.58 -2.45
CA VAL A 360 11.53 6.65 -3.45
C VAL A 360 10.92 7.40 -4.64
N HIS A 361 10.46 8.63 -4.46
CA HIS A 361 9.97 9.45 -5.59
C HIS A 361 11.09 9.75 -6.61
N LYS A 362 12.32 9.98 -6.14
CA LYS A 362 13.49 10.09 -7.03
C LYS A 362 13.73 8.81 -7.84
N ALA A 363 13.48 7.64 -7.25
CA ALA A 363 13.56 6.35 -7.93
C ALA A 363 12.41 6.15 -8.93
N GLU A 364 11.19 6.52 -8.56
CA GLU A 364 10.02 6.54 -9.45
C GLU A 364 10.31 7.36 -10.71
N LEU A 365 10.73 8.62 -10.58
CA LEU A 365 10.99 9.50 -11.73
C LEU A 365 12.02 8.90 -12.69
N LYS A 366 13.06 8.26 -12.15
CA LYS A 366 14.11 7.56 -12.92
C LYS A 366 13.60 6.30 -13.63
N LEU A 367 12.67 5.57 -13.01
CA LEU A 367 12.05 4.38 -13.62
C LEU A 367 11.05 4.81 -14.70
N ARG A 368 10.24 5.85 -14.44
CA ARG A 368 9.34 6.46 -15.44
C ARG A 368 10.09 6.94 -16.67
N SER A 369 11.23 7.60 -16.50
CA SER A 369 12.06 8.05 -17.65
C SER A 369 12.62 6.91 -18.50
N LYS A 370 12.52 5.66 -18.03
CA LYS A 370 12.94 4.44 -18.72
C LYS A 370 11.77 3.54 -19.11
N ASN A 371 10.52 3.97 -18.88
CA ASN A 371 9.32 3.15 -19.04
C ASN A 371 9.33 1.86 -18.19
N LEU A 372 9.97 1.91 -17.02
CA LEU A 372 10.10 0.79 -16.09
C LEU A 372 9.24 0.94 -14.82
N TRP A 373 8.41 1.98 -14.76
CA TRP A 373 7.47 2.19 -13.65
C TRP A 373 6.08 1.65 -13.98
N GLU A 374 5.50 1.96 -15.14
CA GLU A 374 4.19 1.42 -15.52
C GLU A 374 4.33 0.06 -16.20
N VAL A 375 4.73 -0.93 -15.41
CA VAL A 375 4.91 -2.33 -15.80
C VAL A 375 4.22 -3.25 -14.78
N PRO A 376 3.94 -4.53 -15.08
CA PRO A 376 3.32 -5.41 -14.09
C PRO A 376 4.17 -5.63 -12.84
N HIS A 377 3.56 -5.53 -11.67
CA HIS A 377 4.20 -5.67 -10.36
C HIS A 377 3.66 -6.88 -9.60
N PRO A 378 4.18 -8.10 -9.84
CA PRO A 378 3.81 -9.29 -9.09
C PRO A 378 4.48 -9.29 -7.71
N TRP A 379 4.19 -8.27 -6.90
CA TRP A 379 4.73 -8.12 -5.54
C TRP A 379 4.25 -9.25 -4.63
N LEU A 380 5.13 -9.68 -3.72
CA LEU A 380 4.79 -10.62 -2.65
C LEU A 380 5.31 -10.04 -1.34
N ASN A 381 4.39 -9.59 -0.48
CA ASN A 381 4.72 -9.01 0.82
C ASN A 381 4.20 -9.93 1.92
N LEU A 382 5.10 -10.35 2.80
CA LEU A 382 4.83 -11.34 3.84
C LEU A 382 5.27 -10.80 5.19
N PHE A 383 4.48 -11.06 6.21
CA PHE A 383 4.91 -11.07 7.59
C PHE A 383 5.35 -12.49 7.96
N VAL A 384 6.63 -12.64 8.31
CA VAL A 384 7.26 -13.91 8.65
C VAL A 384 7.55 -13.92 10.16
N PRO A 385 7.10 -14.94 10.92
CA PRO A 385 7.41 -15.04 12.35
C PRO A 385 8.93 -15.11 12.59
N LYS A 386 9.45 -14.41 13.63
CA LYS A 386 10.88 -14.39 13.96
C LYS A 386 11.46 -15.79 14.09
N SER A 387 10.76 -16.70 14.77
CA SER A 387 11.22 -18.08 15.01
C SER A 387 11.53 -18.86 13.73
N ARG A 388 10.96 -18.44 12.59
CA ARG A 388 11.07 -19.12 11.29
C ARG A 388 11.82 -18.31 10.23
N ILE A 389 12.35 -17.13 10.55
CA ILE A 389 13.00 -16.25 9.56
C ILE A 389 14.28 -16.88 8.97
N SER A 390 15.02 -17.64 9.78
CA SER A 390 16.21 -18.38 9.31
C SER A 390 15.86 -19.54 8.36
N ASP A 391 14.71 -20.17 8.54
CA ASP A 391 14.24 -21.20 7.60
C ASP A 391 13.79 -20.57 6.28
N PHE A 392 13.15 -19.39 6.36
CA PHE A 392 12.77 -18.61 5.19
C PHE A 392 13.99 -18.19 4.38
N ASP A 393 15.06 -17.69 5.01
CA ASP A 393 16.33 -17.37 4.34
C ASP A 393 16.91 -18.56 3.57
N LYS A 394 17.03 -19.72 4.24
CA LYS A 394 17.58 -20.94 3.63
C LYS A 394 16.74 -21.42 2.44
N GLY A 395 15.42 -21.43 2.56
CA GLY A 395 14.52 -21.94 1.53
C GLY A 395 14.28 -20.97 0.38
N VAL A 396 14.17 -19.67 0.68
CA VAL A 396 13.76 -18.64 -0.28
C VAL A 396 14.96 -17.89 -0.83
N PHE A 397 15.69 -17.15 0.00
CA PHE A 397 16.78 -16.28 -0.46
C PHE A 397 17.95 -17.08 -1.01
N LYS A 398 18.36 -18.14 -0.31
CA LYS A 398 19.45 -19.05 -0.74
C LYS A 398 18.98 -20.22 -1.62
N GLY A 399 17.66 -20.34 -1.84
CA GLY A 399 17.05 -21.45 -2.56
C GLY A 399 16.23 -20.99 -3.76
N ILE A 400 14.93 -20.75 -3.56
CA ILE A 400 13.97 -20.49 -4.64
C ILE A 400 14.33 -19.29 -5.53
N LEU A 401 14.94 -18.24 -4.96
CA LEU A 401 15.30 -17.03 -5.72
C LEU A 401 16.47 -17.25 -6.68
N GLY A 402 17.38 -18.19 -6.39
CA GLY A 402 18.62 -18.32 -7.15
C GLY A 402 19.48 -17.06 -7.06
N ASN A 403 20.07 -16.64 -8.18
CA ASN A 403 21.02 -15.53 -8.26
C ASN A 403 20.55 -14.34 -9.13
N LYS A 404 19.25 -14.28 -9.46
CA LYS A 404 18.66 -13.22 -10.30
C LYS A 404 17.39 -12.69 -9.67
N THR A 405 17.19 -11.37 -9.75
CA THR A 405 15.99 -10.70 -9.23
C THR A 405 15.55 -9.56 -10.11
N SER A 406 14.25 -9.28 -10.07
CA SER A 406 13.61 -8.22 -10.87
C SER A 406 13.11 -7.06 -10.01
N GLY A 407 13.86 -6.69 -8.96
CA GLY A 407 13.49 -5.61 -8.03
C GLY A 407 14.08 -5.80 -6.63
N PRO A 408 13.91 -4.82 -5.72
CA PRO A 408 14.44 -4.92 -4.36
C PRO A 408 13.68 -5.97 -3.53
N ILE A 409 14.39 -6.53 -2.54
CA ILE A 409 13.83 -7.43 -1.53
C ILE A 409 14.05 -6.76 -0.18
N LEU A 410 12.99 -6.25 0.44
CA LEU A 410 13.04 -5.68 1.78
C LEU A 410 12.95 -6.78 2.83
N ILE A 411 13.70 -6.64 3.90
CA ILE A 411 13.61 -7.47 5.10
C ILE A 411 13.93 -6.67 6.36
N TYR A 412 12.98 -6.61 7.29
CA TYR A 412 13.21 -5.99 8.60
C TYR A 412 12.20 -6.42 9.66
N PRO A 413 12.63 -6.50 10.93
CA PRO A 413 11.76 -6.89 12.03
C PRO A 413 10.94 -5.72 12.55
N MET A 414 9.80 -6.03 13.16
CA MET A 414 8.92 -5.10 13.87
C MET A 414 8.49 -5.71 15.20
N ASN A 415 8.19 -4.86 16.18
CA ASN A 415 7.70 -5.26 17.49
C ASN A 415 6.15 -5.31 17.49
N LYS A 416 5.58 -6.45 17.90
CA LYS A 416 4.14 -6.69 17.94
C LYS A 416 3.43 -5.80 18.97
N ASP A 417 4.10 -5.43 20.06
CA ASP A 417 3.56 -4.53 21.09
C ASP A 417 3.19 -3.13 20.56
N LYS A 418 3.67 -2.75 19.37
CA LYS A 418 3.31 -1.50 18.68
C LYS A 418 2.07 -1.60 17.80
N TRP A 419 1.45 -2.78 17.72
CA TRP A 419 0.25 -3.03 16.94
C TRP A 419 -0.95 -3.18 17.87
N ASP A 420 -2.05 -2.47 17.59
CA ASP A 420 -3.30 -2.66 18.34
C ASP A 420 -4.02 -3.90 17.80
N GLU A 421 -4.07 -4.97 18.60
CA GLU A 421 -4.72 -6.23 18.23
C GLU A 421 -6.20 -6.10 17.90
N ARG A 422 -6.86 -5.03 18.38
CA ARG A 422 -8.24 -4.75 18.01
C ARG A 422 -8.35 -4.25 16.58
N SER A 423 -7.28 -3.79 15.92
CA SER A 423 -7.34 -3.44 14.50
C SER A 423 -7.72 -4.65 13.63
N SER A 424 -8.10 -4.40 12.37
CA SER A 424 -8.37 -5.46 11.41
C SER A 424 -7.11 -5.98 10.71
N ALA A 425 -5.95 -5.35 10.95
CA ALA A 425 -4.68 -5.83 10.45
C ALA A 425 -4.34 -7.22 11.05
N VAL A 426 -3.73 -8.07 10.22
CA VAL A 426 -3.39 -9.44 10.55
C VAL A 426 -1.87 -9.57 10.59
N THR A 427 -1.35 -10.02 11.73
CA THR A 427 0.08 -10.23 11.98
C THR A 427 0.35 -11.67 12.47
N PRO A 428 1.60 -12.15 12.40
CA PRO A 428 2.01 -13.37 13.09
C PRO A 428 1.80 -13.32 14.60
N ASP A 429 1.73 -14.49 15.24
CA ASP A 429 1.59 -14.62 16.69
C ASP A 429 2.93 -14.73 17.42
N GLU A 430 3.81 -13.75 17.21
CA GLU A 430 5.10 -13.64 17.89
C GLU A 430 5.39 -12.17 18.23
N GLU A 431 6.08 -11.94 19.34
CA GLU A 431 6.48 -10.59 19.80
C GLU A 431 7.30 -9.82 18.77
N VAL A 432 8.07 -10.54 17.94
CA VAL A 432 8.81 -9.98 16.81
C VAL A 432 8.46 -10.78 15.56
N PHE A 433 8.21 -10.07 14.48
CA PHE A 433 8.03 -10.66 13.16
C PHE A 433 8.65 -9.75 12.10
N TYR A 434 8.97 -10.31 10.94
CA TYR A 434 9.65 -9.61 9.86
C TYR A 434 8.68 -9.25 8.75
N LEU A 435 8.77 -8.04 8.21
CA LEU A 435 8.38 -7.82 6.83
C LEU A 435 9.40 -8.50 5.92
N VAL A 436 8.93 -9.25 4.93
CA VAL A 436 9.69 -9.65 3.76
C VAL A 436 8.89 -9.25 2.53
N ALA A 437 9.38 -8.27 1.76
CA ALA A 437 8.69 -7.73 0.59
C ALA A 437 9.53 -7.90 -0.67
N LEU A 438 9.05 -8.73 -1.60
CA LEU A 438 9.66 -8.95 -2.89
C LEU A 438 9.01 -8.01 -3.91
N LEU A 439 9.61 -6.83 -4.10
CA LEU A 439 9.05 -5.73 -4.90
C LEU A 439 9.47 -5.85 -6.36
N ARG A 440 8.90 -6.84 -7.04
CA ARG A 440 9.27 -7.25 -8.40
C ARG A 440 8.58 -6.41 -9.48
N SER A 441 9.28 -6.18 -10.58
CA SER A 441 8.75 -5.60 -11.82
C SER A 441 8.94 -6.62 -12.96
N ALA A 442 7.85 -6.94 -13.67
CA ALA A 442 7.87 -7.84 -14.81
C ALA A 442 8.12 -7.07 -16.11
N LEU A 443 8.96 -7.61 -16.99
CA LEU A 443 9.33 -6.97 -18.24
C LEU A 443 8.87 -7.80 -19.44
N THR A 444 8.06 -7.22 -20.31
CA THR A 444 7.55 -7.88 -21.52
C THR A 444 8.67 -8.35 -22.46
N ASP A 445 9.75 -7.58 -22.56
CA ASP A 445 10.90 -7.87 -23.43
C ASP A 445 12.16 -8.31 -22.65
N GLY A 446 12.02 -8.59 -21.33
CA GLY A 446 13.13 -9.01 -20.48
C GLY A 446 13.51 -10.49 -20.66
N GLU A 447 14.51 -10.93 -19.89
CA GLU A 447 14.86 -12.36 -19.79
C GLU A 447 13.69 -13.18 -19.21
N GLU A 448 13.73 -14.51 -19.36
CA GLU A 448 12.69 -15.41 -18.83
C GLU A 448 12.43 -15.18 -17.34
N THR A 449 13.50 -14.97 -16.55
CA THR A 449 13.42 -14.69 -15.10
C THR A 449 12.73 -13.37 -14.74
N GLN A 450 12.49 -12.51 -15.74
CA GLN A 450 11.83 -11.21 -15.61
C GLN A 450 10.40 -11.21 -16.15
N LYS A 451 9.93 -12.32 -16.75
CA LYS A 451 8.57 -12.42 -17.26
C LYS A 451 7.56 -12.55 -16.13
N LEU A 452 6.35 -12.05 -16.37
CA LEU A 452 5.27 -12.05 -15.38
C LEU A 452 4.92 -13.45 -14.88
N GLU A 453 4.78 -14.43 -15.80
CA GLU A 453 4.42 -15.80 -15.41
C GLU A 453 5.52 -16.48 -14.61
N TYR A 454 6.80 -16.26 -14.94
CA TYR A 454 7.92 -16.75 -14.14
C TYR A 454 7.87 -16.19 -12.72
N LEU A 455 7.68 -14.87 -12.58
CA LEU A 455 7.65 -14.21 -11.27
C LEU A 455 6.45 -14.65 -10.42
N LYS A 456 5.28 -14.85 -11.05
CA LYS A 456 4.08 -15.41 -10.39
C LYS A 456 4.28 -16.85 -9.96
N ASP A 457 4.89 -17.68 -10.81
CA ASP A 457 5.23 -19.07 -10.48
C ASP A 457 6.18 -19.14 -9.29
N GLN A 458 7.21 -18.29 -9.28
CA GLN A 458 8.15 -18.22 -8.18
C GLN A 458 7.47 -17.74 -6.88
N ASN A 459 6.54 -16.77 -6.93
CA ASN A 459 5.74 -16.38 -5.77
C ASN A 459 4.91 -17.55 -5.23
N ARG A 460 4.26 -18.33 -6.11
CA ARG A 460 3.51 -19.53 -5.74
C ARG A 460 4.41 -20.56 -5.05
N ARG A 461 5.60 -20.83 -5.60
CA ARG A 461 6.59 -21.74 -5.00
C ARG A 461 7.05 -21.29 -3.61
N ILE A 462 7.20 -19.98 -3.38
CA ILE A 462 7.54 -19.42 -2.06
C ILE A 462 6.41 -19.69 -1.05
N LEU A 463 5.15 -19.44 -1.43
CA LEU A 463 3.99 -19.71 -0.57
C LEU A 463 3.84 -21.21 -0.28
N GLU A 464 3.98 -22.07 -1.28
CA GLU A 464 3.98 -23.54 -1.12
C GLU A 464 5.10 -24.04 -0.20
N PHE A 465 6.29 -23.44 -0.29
CA PHE A 465 7.39 -23.74 0.61
C PHE A 465 7.04 -23.35 2.05
N CYS A 466 6.49 -22.14 2.26
CA CYS A 466 6.09 -21.69 3.60
C CYS A 466 5.06 -22.63 4.22
N ASP A 467 4.05 -23.05 3.46
CA ASP A 467 3.03 -24.01 3.90
C ASP A 467 3.66 -25.37 4.28
N LYS A 468 4.44 -25.98 3.37
CA LYS A 468 5.10 -27.28 3.62
C LYS A 468 6.06 -27.24 4.82
N ALA A 469 6.79 -26.14 4.97
CA ALA A 469 7.72 -25.92 6.08
C ALA A 469 7.01 -25.43 7.35
N LYS A 470 5.68 -25.26 7.33
CA LYS A 470 4.85 -24.74 8.44
C LYS A 470 5.32 -23.37 8.94
N ILE A 471 5.83 -22.53 8.04
CA ILE A 471 6.15 -21.13 8.31
C ILE A 471 4.82 -20.38 8.19
N ASN A 472 4.18 -20.10 9.32
CA ASN A 472 2.87 -19.46 9.39
C ASN A 472 2.93 -17.96 9.00
N VAL A 473 3.20 -17.70 7.73
CA VAL A 473 3.28 -16.35 7.18
C VAL A 473 1.89 -15.72 7.05
N LYS A 474 1.83 -14.39 7.19
CA LYS A 474 0.64 -13.59 6.85
C LYS A 474 0.96 -12.70 5.67
N GLN A 475 0.09 -12.62 4.67
CA GLN A 475 0.32 -11.68 3.55
C GLN A 475 0.02 -10.24 3.99
N TYR A 476 0.92 -9.32 3.70
CA TYR A 476 0.66 -7.88 3.74
C TYR A 476 0.25 -7.42 2.33
N LEU A 477 -0.70 -6.50 2.23
CA LEU A 477 -1.40 -6.20 0.96
C LEU A 477 -2.00 -7.47 0.31
N PRO A 478 -2.76 -8.28 1.07
CA PRO A 478 -3.25 -9.58 0.62
C PRO A 478 -4.15 -9.45 -0.62
N HIS A 479 -4.17 -10.52 -1.41
CA HIS A 479 -5.00 -10.62 -2.61
C HIS A 479 -5.49 -12.04 -2.85
N HIS A 480 -6.04 -12.64 -1.79
CA HIS A 480 -6.64 -13.98 -1.81
C HIS A 480 -7.81 -14.05 -2.80
N ALA A 481 -7.95 -15.20 -3.45
CA ALA A 481 -8.93 -15.42 -4.51
C ALA A 481 -10.26 -15.94 -3.97
N THR A 482 -10.27 -16.62 -2.83
CA THR A 482 -11.47 -17.25 -2.26
C THR A 482 -11.72 -16.82 -0.82
N GLN A 483 -12.96 -17.00 -0.36
CA GLN A 483 -13.34 -16.66 1.01
C GLN A 483 -12.65 -17.60 2.02
N GLU A 484 -12.42 -18.87 1.67
CA GLU A 484 -11.71 -19.83 2.51
C GLU A 484 -10.27 -19.39 2.78
N GLU A 485 -9.59 -18.86 1.76
CA GLU A 485 -8.26 -18.27 1.92
C GLU A 485 -8.30 -17.04 2.84
N TRP A 486 -9.33 -16.20 2.73
CA TRP A 486 -9.53 -15.07 3.64
C TRP A 486 -9.82 -15.51 5.09
N VAL A 487 -10.63 -16.56 5.29
CA VAL A 487 -10.87 -17.14 6.61
C VAL A 487 -9.55 -17.62 7.22
N ALA A 488 -8.73 -18.34 6.45
CA ALA A 488 -7.41 -18.79 6.90
C ALA A 488 -6.45 -17.62 7.18
N HIS A 489 -6.51 -16.56 6.36
CA HIS A 489 -5.73 -15.35 6.56
C HIS A 489 -6.07 -14.69 7.91
N PHE A 490 -7.34 -14.36 8.14
CA PHE A 490 -7.80 -13.69 9.36
C PHE A 490 -7.70 -14.57 10.61
N GLY A 491 -7.84 -15.90 10.47
CA GLY A 491 -7.85 -16.84 11.60
C GLY A 491 -8.89 -16.42 12.64
N ASP A 492 -8.45 -16.28 13.89
CA ASP A 492 -9.32 -15.92 15.03
C ASP A 492 -9.99 -14.54 14.88
N LYS A 493 -9.49 -13.66 14.00
CA LYS A 493 -10.12 -12.37 13.72
C LYS A 493 -11.34 -12.47 12.78
N TRP A 494 -11.55 -13.60 12.10
CA TRP A 494 -12.55 -13.74 11.04
C TRP A 494 -13.97 -13.44 11.52
N ASP A 495 -14.39 -14.01 12.65
CA ASP A 495 -15.75 -13.84 13.16
C ASP A 495 -16.08 -12.38 13.48
N ARG A 496 -15.11 -11.67 14.08
CA ARG A 496 -15.22 -10.23 14.31
C ARG A 496 -15.26 -9.46 12.99
N PHE A 497 -14.40 -9.77 12.03
CA PHE A 497 -14.35 -9.11 10.72
C PHE A 497 -15.69 -9.26 9.97
N ARG A 498 -16.26 -10.47 9.97
CA ARG A 498 -17.57 -10.77 9.42
C ARG A 498 -18.71 -10.05 10.15
N SER A 499 -18.66 -9.98 11.48
CA SER A 499 -19.65 -9.22 12.27
C SER A 499 -19.62 -7.72 11.93
N LEU A 500 -18.43 -7.12 11.80
CA LEU A 500 -18.28 -5.73 11.35
C LEU A 500 -18.84 -5.52 9.95
N LYS A 501 -18.63 -6.48 9.02
CA LYS A 501 -19.20 -6.41 7.68
C LYS A 501 -20.72 -6.35 7.72
N ALA A 502 -21.36 -7.26 8.45
CA ALA A 502 -22.80 -7.30 8.62
C ALA A 502 -23.36 -6.03 9.30
N GLU A 503 -22.59 -5.43 10.20
CA GLU A 503 -22.99 -4.22 10.91
C GLU A 503 -22.92 -2.97 10.02
N PHE A 504 -21.84 -2.80 9.25
CA PHE A 504 -21.52 -1.54 8.58
C PHE A 504 -21.68 -1.54 7.05
N ASP A 505 -21.62 -2.69 6.39
CA ASP A 505 -21.90 -2.85 4.96
C ASP A 505 -22.65 -4.17 4.68
N PRO A 506 -23.92 -4.29 5.14
CA PRO A 506 -24.69 -5.54 5.02
C PRO A 506 -25.07 -5.90 3.58
N ARG A 507 -24.98 -4.96 2.63
CA ARG A 507 -25.24 -5.22 1.20
C ARG A 507 -23.98 -5.56 0.41
N HIS A 508 -22.81 -5.61 1.07
CA HIS A 508 -21.52 -5.95 0.47
C HIS A 508 -21.19 -5.09 -0.76
N ILE A 509 -21.48 -3.79 -0.71
CA ILE A 509 -21.25 -2.89 -1.85
C ILE A 509 -19.82 -2.32 -1.85
N LEU A 510 -19.15 -2.28 -0.70
CA LEU A 510 -17.86 -1.61 -0.57
C LEU A 510 -16.67 -2.50 -0.94
N ALA A 511 -15.72 -1.93 -1.67
CA ALA A 511 -14.37 -2.48 -1.92
C ALA A 511 -14.40 -3.94 -2.40
N THR A 512 -15.29 -4.24 -3.35
CA THR A 512 -15.51 -5.59 -3.89
C THR A 512 -14.27 -6.17 -4.58
N GLY A 513 -13.33 -5.31 -5.02
CA GLY A 513 -12.04 -5.71 -5.57
C GLY A 513 -11.19 -6.57 -4.62
N GLN A 514 -11.43 -6.50 -3.30
CA GLN A 514 -10.78 -7.36 -2.30
C GLN A 514 -11.24 -8.81 -2.36
N ARG A 515 -12.43 -9.10 -2.90
CA ARG A 515 -12.99 -10.46 -3.04
C ARG A 515 -13.17 -11.22 -1.71
N ILE A 516 -13.37 -10.51 -0.59
CA ILE A 516 -13.63 -11.11 0.73
C ILE A 516 -15.10 -11.54 0.86
N PHE A 517 -16.01 -10.65 0.46
CA PHE A 517 -17.45 -10.85 0.50
C PHE A 517 -18.03 -10.59 -0.89
N GLN A 518 -18.82 -11.55 -1.39
CA GLN A 518 -19.53 -11.37 -2.66
C GLN A 518 -20.85 -10.64 -2.42
N ASN A 519 -21.25 -9.78 -3.36
CA ASN A 519 -22.56 -9.14 -3.33
C ASN A 519 -23.64 -10.18 -3.68
N PRO A 520 -24.58 -10.50 -2.75
CA PRO A 520 -25.61 -11.51 -2.99
C PRO A 520 -26.54 -11.20 -4.18
N SER A 521 -26.65 -9.91 -4.55
CA SER A 521 -27.51 -9.45 -5.65
C SER A 521 -26.85 -9.64 -7.02
N LEU A 522 -25.51 -9.68 -7.08
CA LEU A 522 -24.75 -9.89 -8.32
C LEU A 522 -24.57 -11.39 -8.66
N SER A 523 -24.65 -12.28 -7.67
CA SER A 523 -24.61 -13.74 -7.89
C SER A 523 -25.86 -14.31 -8.60
N LEU A 524 -26.90 -13.48 -8.79
CA LEU A 524 -28.13 -13.85 -9.49
C LEU A 524 -28.11 -13.50 -10.99
N LEU A 525 -27.06 -12.83 -11.48
CA LEU A 525 -26.88 -12.57 -12.91
C LEU A 525 -26.16 -13.76 -13.56
N PRO A 526 -26.61 -14.25 -14.73
CA PRO A 526 -25.92 -15.33 -15.43
C PRO A 526 -24.49 -14.89 -15.78
N PRO A 527 -23.50 -15.81 -15.76
CA PRO A 527 -22.14 -15.47 -16.12
C PRO A 527 -22.09 -14.91 -17.56
N PRO A 528 -21.22 -13.93 -17.84
CA PRO A 528 -21.03 -13.46 -19.20
C PRO A 528 -20.56 -14.63 -20.06
N TYR A 529 -21.18 -14.79 -21.24
CA TYR A 529 -20.91 -15.85 -22.20
C TYR A 529 -19.41 -16.15 -22.32
N SER A 530 -18.98 -17.33 -21.87
CA SER A 530 -17.68 -17.88 -22.23
C SER A 530 -17.71 -18.20 -23.72
N SER A 531 -17.00 -17.44 -24.54
CA SER A 531 -16.70 -17.86 -25.90
C SER A 531 -15.74 -19.04 -25.82
N SER A 532 -16.31 -20.25 -25.82
CA SER A 532 -15.57 -21.48 -26.05
C SER A 532 -15.07 -21.48 -27.50
N SER A 533 -13.85 -21.02 -27.74
CA SER A 533 -13.12 -21.44 -28.94
C SER A 533 -12.34 -22.70 -28.58
N SER A 534 -12.99 -23.84 -28.74
CA SER A 534 -12.32 -25.10 -28.99
C SER A 534 -11.55 -24.96 -30.31
N ALA A 535 -10.22 -24.85 -30.23
CA ALA A 535 -9.35 -25.13 -31.36
C ALA A 535 -8.47 -26.32 -30.96
N SER A 536 -8.84 -27.46 -31.53
CA SER A 536 -8.07 -28.69 -31.62
C SER A 536 -6.74 -28.50 -32.35
N TRP A 537 -5.75 -29.28 -31.91
CA TRP A 537 -4.39 -29.55 -32.42
C TRP A 537 -3.25 -28.75 -31.81
#